data_AF-A0A9D2K8M6-F1
#
_entry.id   AF-A0A9D2K8M6-F1
#
_cell.length_a   1.000
_cell.length_b   1.000
_cell.length_c   1.000
_cell.angle_alpha   90.00
_cell.angle_beta   90.00
_cell.angle_gamma   90.00
#
_symmetry.space_group_name_H-M   'P 1'
#
loop_
_entity.id
_entity.type
_entity.pdbx_description
1 polymer ?
#
loop_
_entity_poly.entity_id
_entity_poly.type
_entity_poly.pdbx_seq_one_letter_code
_entity_poly.pdbx_strand_id
1 'polypeptide(L)' 'MSELESRELRDNILDGLNATFQNLVKEKKRTNSELAFVQNGKLVKVKATKI' A
#
# COMPACT_ATOMS: atom_id res chain seq x y z
N MET A 1 -18.82 -19.57 5.40
CA MET A 1 -18.07 -18.58 6.19
C MET A 1 -19.07 -17.71 6.92
N SER A 2 -18.86 -17.51 8.21
CA SER A 2 -19.63 -16.55 8.99
C SER A 2 -19.26 -15.12 8.62
N GLU A 3 -20.10 -14.16 9.01
CA GLU A 3 -19.80 -12.75 8.83
C GLU A 3 -18.54 -12.34 9.60
N LEU A 4 -18.34 -12.91 10.81
CA LEU A 4 -17.16 -12.67 11.64
C LEU A 4 -15.89 -13.16 10.94
N GLU A 5 -15.86 -14.41 10.47
CA GLU A 5 -14.72 -14.97 9.73
C GLU A 5 -14.40 -14.15 8.46
N SER A 6 -15.44 -13.63 7.80
CA SER A 6 -15.29 -12.81 6.59
C SER A 6 -14.68 -11.44 6.90
N ARG A 7 -15.01 -10.85 8.05
CA ARG A 7 -14.43 -9.58 8.52
C ARG A 7 -12.97 -9.78 8.94
N GLU A 8 -12.68 -10.79 9.74
CA GLU A 8 -11.31 -11.10 10.16
C GLU A 8 -10.39 -11.38 8.95
N LEU A 9 -10.88 -12.12 7.95
CA LEU A 9 -10.13 -12.33 6.71
C LEU A 9 -9.84 -11.02 5.98
N ARG A 10 -10.82 -10.11 5.89
CA ARG A 10 -10.64 -8.81 5.25
C ARG A 10 -9.60 -7.97 5.99
N ASP A 11 -9.67 -7.94 7.32
CA ASP A 11 -8.74 -7.16 8.15
C ASP A 11 -7.31 -7.68 7.99
N ASN A 12 -7.12 -9.00 8.04
CA ASN A 12 -5.81 -9.62 7.80
C ASN A 12 -5.24 -9.32 6.41
N ILE A 13 -6.08 -9.29 5.37
CA ILE A 13 -5.67 -8.90 4.01
C ILE A 13 -5.22 -7.44 3.98
N LEU A 14 -6.00 -6.53 4.60
CA LEU A 14 -5.67 -5.11 4.66
C LEU A 14 -4.36 -4.86 5.42
N ASP A 15 -4.16 -5.57 6.53
CA ASP A 15 -2.92 -5.48 7.31
C ASP A 15 -1.69 -5.96 6.51
N GLY A 16 -1.82 -7.08 5.80
CA GLY A 16 -0.75 -7.59 4.93
C GLY A 16 -0.42 -6.64 3.78
N LEU A 17 -1.44 -6.03 3.16
CA LEU A 17 -1.26 -5.02 2.11
C LEU A 17 -0.59 -3.76 2.66
N ASN A 18 -0.99 -3.29 3.83
CA ASN A 18 -0.37 -2.14 4.48
C ASN A 18 1.10 -2.41 4.81
N ALA A 19 1.42 -3.56 5.41
CA ALA A 19 2.80 -3.95 5.71
C ALA A 19 3.67 -4.00 4.44
N THR A 20 3.13 -4.58 3.36
CA THR A 20 3.80 -4.64 2.05
C THR A 20 4.05 -3.24 1.49
N PHE A 21 3.05 -2.34 1.58
CA PHE A 21 3.17 -0.96 1.14
C PHE A 21 4.25 -0.20 1.92
N GLN A 22 4.27 -0.32 3.25
CA GLN A 22 5.29 0.33 4.08
C GLN A 22 6.71 -0.15 3.74
N ASN A 23 6.89 -1.45 3.51
CA ASN A 23 8.17 -2.01 3.09
C ASN A 23 8.63 -1.46 1.73
N LEU A 24 7.71 -1.37 0.77
CA LEU A 24 7.99 -0.77 -0.53
C LEU A 24 8.40 0.71 -0.41
N VAL A 25 7.66 1.50 0.37
CA VAL A 25 7.96 2.92 0.61
C VAL A 25 9.35 3.07 1.22
N LYS A 26 9.70 2.23 2.21
CA LYS A 26 11.02 2.23 2.84
C LYS A 26 12.15 2.00 1.84
N GLU A 27 12.03 0.99 0.98
CA GLU A 27 13.03 0.70 -0.05
C GLU A 27 13.14 1.79 -1.12
N LYS A 28 12.01 2.39 -1.51
CA LYS A 28 12.00 3.52 -2.45
C LYS A 28 12.58 4.79 -1.83
N LYS A 29 12.40 5.03 -0.54
CA LYS A 29 13.06 6.12 0.20
C LYS A 29 14.58 5.97 0.17
N ARG A 30 15.13 4.76 0.39
CA ARG A 30 16.59 4.49 0.34
C ARG A 30 17.24 4.89 -0.98
N THR A 31 16.51 4.79 -2.08
CA THR A 31 17.02 5.07 -3.44
C THR A 31 16.53 6.42 -3.99
N ASN A 32 15.89 7.26 -3.15
CA ASN A 32 15.26 8.53 -3.56
C ASN A 32 14.32 8.39 -4.78
N SER A 33 13.63 7.25 -4.84
CA SER A 33 12.76 6.86 -5.96
C SER A 33 11.33 7.41 -5.83
N GLU A 34 10.53 7.17 -6.87
CA GLU A 34 9.10 7.48 -6.91
C GLU A 34 8.25 6.22 -6.81
N LEU A 35 7.03 6.39 -6.32
CA LEU A 35 5.93 5.44 -6.51
C LEU A 35 4.93 6.03 -7.51
N ALA A 36 4.33 5.16 -8.32
CA ALA A 36 3.28 5.54 -9.26
C ALA A 36 1.96 4.89 -8.83
N PHE A 37 0.91 5.70 -8.73
CA PHE A 37 -0.42 5.29 -8.33
C PHE A 37 -1.42 5.66 -9.41
N VAL A 38 -2.49 4.87 -9.55
CA VAL A 38 -3.66 5.31 -10.32
C VAL A 38 -4.63 5.95 -9.35
N GLN A 39 -4.91 7.25 -9.53
CA GLN A 39 -5.88 7.99 -8.75
C GLN A 39 -6.89 8.62 -9.71
N ASN A 40 -8.18 8.30 -9.54
CA ASN A 40 -9.26 8.78 -10.40
C ASN A 40 -8.98 8.54 -11.90
N GLY A 41 -8.46 7.36 -12.24
CA GLY A 41 -8.13 6.96 -13.61
C GLY A 41 -6.87 7.60 -14.19
N LYS A 42 -6.12 8.41 -13.43
CA LYS A 42 -4.89 9.06 -13.86
C LYS A 42 -3.68 8.51 -13.13
N LEU A 43 -2.57 8.36 -13.85
CA LEU A 43 -1.29 8.00 -13.25
C LEU A 43 -0.69 9.21 -12.52
N VAL A 44 -0.47 9.08 -11.22
CA VAL A 44 0.16 10.08 -10.36
C VAL A 44 1.45 9.50 -9.82
N LYS A 45 2.56 10.22 -10.00
CA LYS A 45 3.87 9.85 -9.43
C LYS A 45 4.13 10.69 -8.18
N VAL A 46 4.57 10.03 -7.11
CA VAL A 46 4.87 10.67 -5.82
C VAL A 46 6.27 10.26 -5.40
N LYS A 47 7.10 11.24 -5.00
CA LYS A 47 8.41 10.96 -4.39
C LYS A 47 8.20 10.15 -3.12
N ALA A 48 8.93 9.05 -2.96
CA ALA A 48 8.78 8.19 -1.79
C ALA A 48 9.03 8.95 -0.47
N THR A 49 9.87 10.00 -0.48
CA THR A 49 10.14 10.87 0.67
C THR A 49 8.98 11.79 1.07
N LYS A 50 7.91 11.87 0.27
CA LYS A 50 6.70 12.69 0.51
C LYS A 50 5.49 11.85 0.95
N ILE A 51 5.68 10.54 1.08
CA ILE A 51 4.75 9.58 1.68
C ILE A 51 5.23 9.30 3.10
#